data_AF-A0A8J3DRN2-F1
#
_entry.id   AF-A0A8J3DRN2-F1
#
_cell.length_a   1.000
_cell.length_b   1.000
_cell.length_c   1.000
_cell.angle_alpha   90.00
_cell.angle_beta   90.00
_cell.angle_gamma   90.00
#
_symmetry.space_group_name_H-M   'P 1'
#
loop_
_entity.id
_entity.type
_entity.pdbx_description
1 polymer ?
#
loop_
_entity_poly.entity_id
_entity_poly.type
_entity_poly.pdbx_seq_one_letter_code
_entity_poly.pdbx_strand_id
1 'polypeptide(L)'
;MADLVPSFLTSGQQNPAFARKTAGIIEVADGSRRRKTAIITGCDYRVLVGDLDDEQMQWLSQIGNDYRPTSAYERGKKYQRRLKDFDGSVKALAEAEGVDRNIITRCINTAGLPKDIIAIFQHPGELSARAGHDLFKIYQGNEKAMLDAAQQLLRMKKQGEKFEPMRIIQALQDFIKTNAKDTQKTEKAYGEGVVAKYSGNYVTLKFDNRKIPSSLMQKIEELLESELEKK
;
A
#
# COMPACT_ATOMS: atom_id res chain seq x y z
N MET A 1 -5.79 10.99 -10.96
CA MET A 1 -7.24 10.82 -10.71
C MET A 1 -7.95 12.15 -10.50
N ALA A 2 -7.33 13.14 -9.85
CA ALA A 2 -7.93 14.46 -9.61
C ALA A 2 -8.04 15.36 -10.86
N ASP A 3 -7.41 15.00 -11.98
CA ASP A 3 -7.24 15.91 -13.12
C ASP A 3 -8.50 16.09 -13.98
N LEU A 4 -9.39 15.10 -14.01
CA LEU A 4 -10.65 15.19 -14.77
C LEU A 4 -11.82 15.74 -13.94
N VAL A 5 -11.69 15.79 -12.62
CA VAL A 5 -12.77 16.21 -11.71
C VAL A 5 -13.25 17.64 -12.00
N PRO A 6 -12.37 18.65 -12.15
CA PRO A 6 -12.83 20.01 -12.44
C PRO A 6 -13.63 20.10 -13.74
N SER A 7 -13.16 19.45 -14.80
CA SER A 7 -13.87 19.46 -16.09
C SER A 7 -15.23 18.78 -16.02
N PHE A 8 -15.35 17.66 -15.27
CA PHE A 8 -16.64 16.99 -15.11
C PHE A 8 -17.66 17.86 -14.37
N LEU A 9 -17.22 18.59 -13.33
CA LEU A 9 -18.10 19.48 -12.58
C LEU A 9 -18.50 20.74 -13.37
N THR A 10 -17.62 21.25 -14.23
CA THR A 10 -17.90 22.47 -15.02
C THR A 10 -18.70 22.19 -16.29
N SER A 11 -18.32 21.17 -17.05
CA SER A 11 -18.85 20.94 -18.41
C SER A 11 -19.30 19.49 -18.67
N GLY A 12 -19.25 18.62 -17.66
CA GLY A 12 -19.56 17.20 -17.80
C GLY A 12 -18.51 16.45 -18.63
N GLN A 13 -18.82 15.19 -18.95
CA GLN A 13 -17.95 14.37 -19.79
C GLN A 13 -17.94 14.88 -21.24
N GLN A 14 -16.79 15.39 -21.68
CA GLN A 14 -16.59 15.93 -23.04
C GLN A 14 -16.57 14.83 -24.10
N ASN A 15 -15.72 13.81 -23.91
CA ASN A 15 -15.56 12.72 -24.87
C ASN A 15 -16.23 11.44 -24.33
N PRO A 16 -17.17 10.82 -25.05
CA PRO A 16 -17.78 9.54 -24.69
C PRO A 16 -16.76 8.40 -24.67
N ALA A 17 -16.95 7.40 -23.81
CA ALA A 17 -16.18 6.16 -23.87
C ALA A 17 -16.74 5.25 -24.98
N PHE A 18 -15.93 4.36 -25.54
CA PHE A 18 -16.37 3.37 -26.52
C PHE A 18 -16.74 2.06 -25.83
N ALA A 19 -17.82 1.44 -26.28
CA ALA A 19 -18.32 0.20 -25.74
C ALA A 19 -19.02 -0.65 -26.79
N ARG A 20 -19.27 -1.91 -26.45
CA ARG A 20 -20.20 -2.80 -27.14
C ARG A 20 -21.30 -3.26 -26.20
N LYS A 21 -22.40 -3.75 -26.78
CA LYS A 21 -23.46 -4.42 -26.04
C LYS A 21 -23.36 -5.93 -26.26
N THR A 22 -23.03 -6.66 -25.20
CA THR A 22 -22.88 -8.12 -25.24
C THR A 22 -23.64 -8.73 -24.08
N ALA A 23 -24.47 -9.75 -24.34
CA ALA A 23 -25.24 -10.45 -23.32
C ALA A 23 -26.07 -9.52 -22.39
N GLY A 24 -26.63 -8.43 -22.95
CA GLY A 24 -27.40 -7.45 -22.18
C GLY A 24 -26.58 -6.50 -21.30
N ILE A 25 -25.25 -6.61 -21.33
CA ILE A 25 -24.32 -5.77 -20.57
C ILE A 25 -23.59 -4.83 -21.53
N ILE A 26 -23.29 -3.62 -21.05
CA ILE A 26 -22.42 -2.67 -21.76
C ILE A 26 -20.98 -2.94 -21.32
N GLU A 27 -20.18 -3.47 -22.23
CA GLU A 27 -18.75 -3.67 -22.04
C GLU A 27 -18.00 -2.47 -22.61
N VAL A 28 -17.29 -1.75 -21.74
CA VAL A 28 -16.56 -0.54 -22.12
C VAL A 28 -15.10 -0.88 -22.45
N ALA A 29 -14.63 -0.47 -23.63
CA ALA A 29 -13.26 -0.69 -24.08
C ALA A 29 -12.26 0.31 -23.49
N ASP A 30 -12.65 1.58 -23.36
CA ASP A 30 -11.79 2.69 -22.94
C ASP A 30 -12.40 3.55 -21.82
N GLY A 31 -11.71 4.62 -21.40
CA GLY A 31 -12.31 5.60 -20.51
C GLY A 31 -12.49 5.17 -19.06
N SER A 32 -11.70 4.20 -18.57
CA SER A 32 -11.67 3.76 -17.16
C SER A 32 -11.58 4.94 -16.16
N ARG A 33 -10.75 5.94 -16.49
CA ARG A 33 -10.58 7.18 -15.72
C ARG A 33 -11.83 8.05 -15.77
N ARG A 34 -12.46 8.21 -16.93
CA ARG A 34 -13.73 8.95 -17.10
C ARG A 34 -14.85 8.29 -16.30
N ARG A 35 -14.97 6.96 -16.37
CA ARG A 35 -15.91 6.18 -15.56
C ARG A 35 -15.70 6.40 -14.07
N LYS A 36 -14.45 6.38 -13.61
CA LYS A 36 -14.13 6.62 -12.20
C LYS A 36 -14.46 8.05 -11.78
N THR A 37 -14.19 9.05 -12.62
CA THR A 37 -14.55 10.45 -12.36
C THR A 37 -16.05 10.63 -12.26
N ALA A 38 -16.83 10.08 -13.20
CA ALA A 38 -18.30 10.13 -13.16
C ALA A 38 -18.85 9.58 -11.83
N ILE A 39 -18.33 8.44 -11.37
CA ILE A 39 -18.71 7.86 -10.07
C ILE A 39 -18.38 8.80 -8.90
N ILE A 40 -17.24 9.48 -8.94
CA ILE A 40 -16.81 10.39 -7.86
C ILE A 40 -17.64 11.67 -7.85
N THR A 41 -17.92 12.24 -9.03
CA THR A 41 -18.60 13.53 -9.14
C THR A 41 -20.13 13.40 -9.17
N GLY A 42 -20.65 12.20 -9.36
CA GLY A 42 -22.08 11.96 -9.57
C GLY A 42 -22.59 12.45 -10.93
N CYS A 43 -21.68 12.81 -11.85
CA CYS A 43 -22.05 13.25 -13.19
C CYS A 43 -22.37 12.07 -14.11
N ASP A 44 -23.11 12.33 -15.18
CA ASP A 44 -23.41 11.34 -16.20
C ASP A 44 -22.14 10.76 -16.83
N TYR A 45 -22.15 9.43 -17.00
CA TYR A 45 -21.13 8.70 -17.74
C TYR A 45 -21.64 8.39 -19.15
N ARG A 46 -21.07 9.08 -20.15
CA ARG A 46 -21.45 8.97 -21.56
C ARG A 46 -20.63 7.91 -22.26
N VAL A 47 -21.31 7.04 -23.00
CA VAL A 47 -20.72 5.90 -23.73
C VAL A 47 -21.33 5.83 -25.13
N LEU A 48 -20.50 5.68 -26.15
CA LEU A 48 -20.88 5.33 -27.51
C LEU A 48 -20.82 3.81 -27.65
N VAL A 49 -21.97 3.22 -27.95
CA VAL A 49 -22.12 1.78 -28.13
C VAL A 49 -22.12 1.48 -29.62
N GLY A 50 -21.18 0.64 -30.07
CA GLY A 50 -21.08 0.16 -31.43
C GLY A 50 -20.94 -1.36 -31.51
N ASP A 51 -20.95 -1.88 -32.73
CA ASP A 51 -20.68 -3.28 -33.02
C ASP A 51 -19.16 -3.48 -33.06
N LEU A 52 -18.59 -3.95 -31.93
CA LEU A 52 -17.15 -4.17 -31.77
C LEU A 52 -16.88 -5.65 -31.47
N ASP A 53 -15.96 -6.24 -32.23
CA ASP A 53 -15.42 -7.57 -31.93
C ASP A 53 -14.37 -7.53 -30.80
N ASP A 54 -13.90 -8.69 -30.37
CA ASP A 54 -12.92 -8.80 -29.28
C ASP A 54 -11.58 -8.13 -29.61
N GLU A 55 -11.15 -8.16 -30.87
CA GLU A 55 -9.89 -7.57 -31.33
C GLU A 55 -9.96 -6.04 -31.28
N GLN A 56 -11.06 -5.46 -31.78
CA GLN A 56 -11.34 -4.03 -31.72
C GLN A 56 -11.49 -3.53 -30.29
N MET A 57 -12.17 -4.28 -29.42
CA MET A 57 -12.27 -3.97 -27.99
C MET A 57 -10.89 -3.92 -27.33
N GLN A 58 -10.04 -4.90 -27.61
CA GLN A 58 -8.67 -4.96 -27.10
C GLN A 58 -7.81 -3.80 -27.63
N TRP A 59 -7.91 -3.51 -28.93
CA TRP A 59 -7.17 -2.43 -29.58
C TRP A 59 -7.54 -1.04 -29.03
N LEU A 60 -8.83 -0.74 -28.87
CA LEU A 60 -9.31 0.49 -28.26
C LEU A 60 -8.81 0.64 -26.81
N SER A 61 -8.81 -0.47 -26.06
CA SER A 61 -8.29 -0.49 -24.69
C SER A 61 -6.79 -0.19 -24.67
N GLN A 62 -6.03 -0.75 -25.60
CA GLN A 62 -4.58 -0.53 -25.72
C GLN A 62 -4.27 0.94 -26.03
N ILE A 63 -4.89 1.51 -27.05
CA ILE A 63 -4.70 2.93 -27.43
C ILE A 63 -5.01 3.87 -26.27
N GLY A 64 -6.12 3.62 -25.55
CA GLY A 64 -6.50 4.43 -24.40
C GLY A 64 -5.45 4.40 -23.27
N ASN A 65 -4.74 3.28 -23.13
CA ASN A 65 -3.68 3.10 -22.14
C ASN A 65 -2.31 3.60 -22.63
N ASP A 66 -2.03 3.65 -23.92
CA ASP A 66 -0.77 4.17 -24.45
C ASP A 66 -0.61 5.68 -24.17
N TYR A 67 -1.69 6.45 -24.29
CA TYR A 67 -1.67 7.89 -23.99
C TYR A 67 -1.45 8.17 -22.49
N ARG A 68 -1.99 7.32 -21.61
CA ARG A 68 -1.81 7.45 -20.15
C ARG A 68 -1.77 6.07 -19.51
N PRO A 69 -0.58 5.50 -19.31
CA PRO A 69 -0.44 4.13 -18.85
C PRO A 69 -1.03 3.94 -17.46
N THR A 70 -1.70 2.80 -17.28
CA THR A 70 -2.17 2.35 -15.97
C THR A 70 -0.99 2.24 -15.01
N SER A 71 -1.15 2.77 -13.80
CA SER A 71 -0.13 2.72 -12.76
C SER A 71 0.24 1.29 -12.37
N ALA A 72 1.41 1.10 -11.78
CA ALA A 72 1.82 -0.20 -11.23
C ALA A 72 0.80 -0.74 -10.21
N TYR A 73 0.18 0.16 -9.43
CA TYR A 73 -0.89 -0.17 -8.50
C TYR A 73 -2.14 -0.72 -9.20
N GLU A 74 -2.63 -0.04 -10.25
CA GLU A 74 -3.81 -0.45 -11.02
C GLU A 74 -3.55 -1.76 -11.78
N ARG A 75 -2.39 -1.88 -12.43
CA ARG A 75 -1.94 -3.12 -13.08
C ARG A 75 -1.86 -4.26 -12.08
N GLY A 76 -1.31 -4.01 -10.88
CA GLY A 76 -1.26 -5.00 -9.82
C GLY A 76 -2.64 -5.48 -9.38
N LYS A 77 -3.64 -4.58 -9.29
CA LYS A 77 -5.03 -4.97 -9.01
C LYS A 77 -5.65 -5.81 -10.13
N LYS A 78 -5.34 -5.50 -11.40
CA LYS A 78 -5.72 -6.35 -12.55
C LYS A 78 -5.11 -7.75 -12.39
N TYR A 79 -3.80 -7.83 -12.19
CA TYR A 79 -3.08 -9.09 -12.06
C TYR A 79 -3.55 -9.91 -10.85
N GLN A 80 -3.79 -9.28 -9.69
CA GLN A 80 -4.36 -9.96 -8.51
C GLN A 80 -5.70 -10.65 -8.80
N ARG A 81 -6.56 -10.04 -9.64
CA ARG A 81 -7.83 -10.65 -10.05
C ARG A 81 -7.61 -11.80 -11.03
N ARG A 82 -6.85 -11.54 -12.09
CA ARG A 82 -6.56 -12.53 -13.14
C ARG A 82 -5.77 -13.73 -12.64
N LEU A 83 -5.00 -13.59 -11.56
CA LEU A 83 -4.24 -14.70 -10.99
C LEU A 83 -5.14 -15.88 -10.61
N LYS A 84 -6.42 -15.63 -10.31
CA LYS A 84 -7.42 -16.68 -10.06
C LYS A 84 -7.73 -17.52 -11.30
N ASP A 85 -7.65 -16.92 -12.49
CA ASP A 85 -7.88 -17.60 -13.77
C ASP A 85 -6.72 -18.55 -14.13
N PHE A 86 -5.61 -18.47 -13.39
CA PHE A 86 -4.38 -19.26 -13.59
C PHE A 86 -3.97 -20.01 -12.32
N ASP A 87 -4.90 -20.35 -11.43
CA ASP A 87 -4.66 -21.13 -10.20
C ASP A 87 -3.53 -20.58 -9.29
N GLY A 88 -3.36 -19.26 -9.23
CA GLY A 88 -2.27 -18.66 -8.46
C GLY A 88 -0.93 -18.56 -9.19
N SER A 89 -0.82 -19.10 -10.41
CA SER A 89 0.43 -19.19 -11.17
C SER A 89 0.82 -17.85 -11.81
N VAL A 90 1.77 -17.15 -11.17
CA VAL A 90 2.33 -15.91 -11.71
C VAL A 90 3.07 -16.14 -13.04
N LYS A 91 3.62 -17.35 -13.25
CA LYS A 91 4.30 -17.70 -14.51
C LYS A 91 3.31 -17.80 -15.66
N ALA A 92 2.22 -18.53 -15.49
CA ALA A 92 1.20 -18.68 -16.52
C ALA A 92 0.52 -17.35 -16.86
N LEU A 93 0.24 -16.52 -15.82
CA LEU A 93 -0.28 -15.18 -16.03
C LEU A 93 0.70 -14.28 -16.81
N ALA A 94 2.00 -14.37 -16.53
CA ALA A 94 3.03 -13.61 -17.23
C ALA A 94 3.10 -13.98 -18.72
N GLU A 95 3.05 -15.27 -19.05
CA GLU A 95 3.01 -15.78 -20.42
C GLU A 95 1.75 -15.30 -21.14
N ALA A 96 0.57 -15.41 -20.50
CA ALA A 96 -0.70 -14.99 -21.09
C ALA A 96 -0.83 -13.46 -21.26
N GLU A 97 -0.20 -12.65 -20.41
CA GLU A 97 -0.16 -11.19 -20.55
C GLU A 97 0.96 -10.70 -21.48
N GLY A 98 1.91 -11.56 -21.88
CA GLY A 98 3.10 -11.17 -22.63
C GLY A 98 4.03 -10.22 -21.86
N VAL A 99 4.09 -10.36 -20.53
CA VAL A 99 4.82 -9.45 -19.63
C VAL A 99 5.79 -10.25 -18.76
N ASP A 100 6.98 -9.70 -18.51
CA ASP A 100 7.97 -10.34 -17.62
C ASP A 100 7.41 -10.66 -16.23
N ARG A 101 7.71 -11.87 -15.73
CA ARG A 101 7.24 -12.38 -14.43
C ARG A 101 7.59 -11.46 -13.26
N ASN A 102 8.74 -10.79 -13.29
CA ASN A 102 9.14 -9.87 -12.23
C ASN A 102 8.28 -8.60 -12.25
N ILE A 103 7.86 -8.14 -13.44
CA ILE A 103 6.97 -6.99 -13.55
C ILE A 103 5.60 -7.32 -12.96
N ILE A 104 5.04 -8.51 -13.28
CA ILE A 104 3.78 -8.98 -12.66
C ILE A 104 3.91 -8.99 -11.14
N THR A 105 4.97 -9.62 -10.61
CA THR A 105 5.23 -9.73 -9.17
C THR A 105 5.34 -8.36 -8.50
N ARG A 106 6.12 -7.43 -9.09
CA ARG A 106 6.28 -6.07 -8.57
C ARG A 106 4.96 -5.31 -8.53
N CYS A 107 4.15 -5.42 -9.58
CA CYS A 107 2.85 -4.78 -9.65
C CYS A 107 1.89 -5.37 -8.60
N ILE A 108 1.82 -6.70 -8.45
CA ILE A 108 1.01 -7.37 -7.42
C ILE A 108 1.39 -6.88 -6.02
N ASN A 109 2.67 -6.79 -5.70
CA ASN A 109 3.14 -6.29 -4.41
C ASN A 109 2.84 -4.80 -4.23
N THR A 110 3.02 -3.99 -5.26
CA THR A 110 2.62 -2.57 -5.24
C THR A 110 1.12 -2.43 -4.95
N ALA A 111 0.28 -3.29 -5.53
CA ALA A 111 -1.16 -3.32 -5.26
C ALA A 111 -1.54 -3.80 -3.86
N GLY A 112 -0.62 -4.43 -3.13
CA GLY A 112 -0.76 -4.79 -1.73
C GLY A 112 -0.68 -3.59 -0.78
N LEU A 113 -0.15 -2.44 -1.23
CA LEU A 113 -0.09 -1.24 -0.41
C LEU A 113 -1.49 -0.68 -0.07
N PRO A 114 -1.72 -0.24 1.18
CA PRO A 114 -2.90 0.51 1.59
C PRO A 114 -3.18 1.72 0.69
N LYS A 115 -4.47 2.00 0.46
CA LYS A 115 -4.91 3.16 -0.33
C LYS A 115 -4.40 4.48 0.23
N ASP A 116 -4.27 4.59 1.55
CA ASP A 116 -3.79 5.79 2.22
C ASP A 116 -2.35 6.13 1.80
N ILE A 117 -1.48 5.12 1.69
CA ILE A 117 -0.10 5.30 1.20
C ILE A 117 -0.11 5.76 -0.26
N ILE A 118 -0.94 5.14 -1.10
CA ILE A 118 -1.06 5.52 -2.52
C ILE A 118 -1.62 6.94 -2.68
N ALA A 119 -2.53 7.37 -1.78
CA ALA A 119 -3.16 8.68 -1.84
C ALA A 119 -2.23 9.86 -1.51
N ILE A 120 -1.03 9.59 -0.95
CA ILE A 120 -0.02 10.62 -0.70
C ILE A 120 0.52 11.16 -2.03
N PHE A 121 0.72 10.28 -3.02
CA PHE A 121 1.13 10.66 -4.37
C PHE A 121 0.06 11.51 -5.08
N GLN A 122 0.45 12.41 -5.99
CA GLN A 122 -0.52 13.17 -6.80
C GLN A 122 -1.24 12.24 -7.77
N HIS A 123 -0.48 11.31 -8.35
CA HIS A 123 -1.00 10.27 -9.22
C HIS A 123 -0.40 8.91 -8.83
N PRO A 124 -1.18 7.80 -8.82
CA PRO A 124 -0.64 6.47 -8.50
C PRO A 124 0.49 6.01 -9.45
N GLY A 125 0.57 6.63 -10.63
CA GLY A 125 1.63 6.41 -11.62
C GLY A 125 3.00 6.99 -11.24
N GLU A 126 3.06 7.87 -10.24
CA GLU A 126 4.34 8.38 -9.69
C GLU A 126 5.07 7.31 -8.87
N LEU A 127 4.34 6.31 -8.38
CA LEU A 127 4.92 5.16 -7.71
C LEU A 127 5.28 4.08 -8.74
N SER A 128 6.57 3.98 -9.06
CA SER A 128 7.06 2.93 -9.97
C SER A 128 6.84 1.53 -9.39
N ALA A 129 6.72 0.52 -10.25
CA ALA A 129 6.54 -0.87 -9.82
C ALA A 129 7.70 -1.37 -8.92
N ARG A 130 8.93 -0.91 -9.18
CA ARG A 130 10.09 -1.26 -8.35
C ARG A 130 10.00 -0.62 -6.97
N ALA A 131 9.79 0.68 -6.92
CA ALA A 131 9.67 1.41 -5.65
C ALA A 131 8.47 0.93 -4.82
N GLY A 132 7.33 0.67 -5.46
CA GLY A 132 6.14 0.14 -4.80
C GLY A 132 6.34 -1.27 -4.24
N HIS A 133 7.06 -2.13 -4.96
CA HIS A 133 7.45 -3.45 -4.47
C HIS A 133 8.38 -3.37 -3.25
N ASP A 134 9.40 -2.52 -3.31
CA ASP A 134 10.34 -2.34 -2.20
C ASP A 134 9.64 -1.72 -0.99
N LEU A 135 8.74 -0.75 -1.21
CA LEU A 135 7.92 -0.14 -0.17
C LEU A 135 6.96 -1.16 0.46
N PHE A 136 6.35 -2.05 -0.34
CA PHE A 136 5.47 -3.11 0.17
C PHE A 136 6.20 -4.08 1.10
N LYS A 137 7.44 -4.47 0.78
CA LYS A 137 8.25 -5.32 1.67
C LYS A 137 8.48 -4.66 3.03
N ILE A 138 8.73 -3.36 3.05
CA ILE A 138 8.92 -2.60 4.30
C ILE A 138 7.59 -2.50 5.05
N TYR A 139 6.48 -2.27 4.33
CA TYR A 139 5.13 -2.20 4.88
C TYR A 139 4.77 -3.48 5.66
N GLN A 140 5.02 -4.67 5.10
CA GLN A 140 4.66 -5.95 5.72
C GLN A 140 5.27 -6.15 7.13
N GLY A 141 6.43 -5.55 7.41
CA GLY A 141 7.08 -5.62 8.73
C GLY A 141 6.74 -4.44 9.66
N ASN A 142 6.08 -3.40 9.16
CA ASN A 142 5.94 -2.11 9.84
C ASN A 142 4.55 -1.49 9.62
N GLU A 143 3.50 -2.30 9.48
CA GLU A 143 2.19 -1.86 8.98
C GLU A 143 1.64 -0.65 9.75
N LYS A 144 1.58 -0.74 11.08
CA LYS A 144 1.05 0.33 11.93
C LYS A 144 1.86 1.63 11.79
N ALA A 145 3.18 1.53 11.93
CA ALA A 145 4.07 2.69 11.83
C ALA A 145 4.01 3.35 10.44
N MET A 146 3.89 2.56 9.37
CA MET A 146 3.79 3.09 8.02
C MET A 146 2.41 3.73 7.75
N LEU A 147 1.34 3.19 8.32
CA LEU A 147 0.01 3.80 8.27
C LEU A 147 -0.04 5.13 9.04
N ASP A 148 0.56 5.19 10.22
CA ASP A 148 0.66 6.43 11.00
C ASP A 148 1.45 7.51 10.24
N ALA A 149 2.58 7.11 9.61
CA ALA A 149 3.35 7.99 8.74
C ALA A 149 2.51 8.51 7.56
N ALA A 150 1.77 7.61 6.90
CA ALA A 150 0.91 7.96 5.78
C ALA A 150 -0.17 8.96 6.19
N GLN A 151 -0.79 8.76 7.35
CA GLN A 151 -1.80 9.69 7.88
C GLN A 151 -1.22 11.08 8.16
N GLN A 152 0.00 11.17 8.68
CA GLN A 152 0.69 12.46 8.88
C GLN A 152 0.95 13.17 7.54
N LEU A 153 1.51 12.45 6.56
CA LEU A 153 1.78 13.01 5.23
C LEU A 153 0.49 13.44 4.51
N LEU A 154 -0.60 12.70 4.66
CA LEU A 154 -1.91 13.09 4.14
C LEU A 154 -2.45 14.38 4.78
N ARG A 155 -2.22 14.58 6.09
CA ARG A 155 -2.59 15.83 6.77
C ARG A 155 -1.78 17.02 6.25
N MET A 156 -0.47 16.87 6.10
CA MET A 156 0.41 17.89 5.54
C MET A 156 0.01 18.25 4.09
N LYS A 157 -0.32 17.24 3.28
CA LYS A 157 -0.85 17.44 1.93
C LYS A 157 -2.17 18.22 1.91
N LYS A 158 -3.08 17.96 2.86
CA LYS A 158 -4.33 18.73 3.01
C LYS A 158 -4.08 20.20 3.39
N GLN A 159 -2.97 20.50 4.06
CA GLN A 159 -2.55 21.86 4.39
C GLN A 159 -1.88 22.58 3.22
N GLY A 160 -1.78 21.94 2.05
CA GLY A 160 -1.24 22.52 0.82
C GLY A 160 0.22 22.15 0.54
N GLU A 161 0.84 21.34 1.40
CA GLU A 161 2.22 20.88 1.16
C GLU A 161 2.29 19.94 -0.04
N LYS A 162 3.29 20.16 -0.89
CA LYS A 162 3.56 19.33 -2.07
C LYS A 162 4.81 18.51 -1.82
N PHE A 163 4.72 17.22 -2.07
CA PHE A 163 5.82 16.29 -1.92
C PHE A 163 6.22 15.73 -3.26
N GLU A 164 7.52 15.74 -3.55
CA GLU A 164 8.09 14.96 -4.64
C GLU A 164 7.98 13.46 -4.34
N PRO A 165 7.75 12.58 -5.34
CA PRO A 165 7.53 11.15 -5.12
C PRO A 165 8.64 10.46 -4.32
N MET A 166 9.90 10.82 -4.60
CA MET A 166 11.05 10.26 -3.88
C MET A 166 11.10 10.72 -2.42
N ARG A 167 10.68 11.96 -2.14
CA ARG A 167 10.60 12.50 -0.78
C ARG A 167 9.49 11.81 0.02
N ILE A 168 8.36 11.46 -0.60
CA ILE A 168 7.29 10.67 0.03
C ILE A 168 7.84 9.33 0.52
N ILE A 169 8.51 8.59 -0.38
CA ILE A 169 9.08 7.28 -0.05
C ILE A 169 10.10 7.40 1.08
N GLN A 170 11.00 8.39 1.02
CA GLN A 170 11.99 8.63 2.06
C GLN A 170 11.33 8.97 3.41
N ALA A 171 10.32 9.83 3.42
CA ALA A 171 9.60 10.21 4.64
C ALA A 171 8.92 9.00 5.31
N LEU A 172 8.28 8.13 4.52
CA LEU A 172 7.69 6.89 5.04
C LEU A 172 8.75 5.98 5.68
N GLN A 173 9.93 5.86 5.07
CA GLN A 173 11.03 5.05 5.61
C GLN A 173 11.68 5.66 6.84
N ASP A 174 11.88 6.98 6.86
CA ASP A 174 12.49 7.70 7.99
C ASP A 174 11.60 7.66 9.23
N PHE A 175 10.29 7.72 9.05
CA PHE A 175 9.33 7.59 10.15
C PHE A 175 9.43 6.22 10.82
N ILE A 176 9.63 5.16 10.03
CA ILE A 176 9.83 3.80 10.55
C ILE A 176 11.15 3.70 11.31
N LYS A 177 12.24 4.27 10.79
CA LYS A 177 13.54 4.27 11.48
C LYS A 177 13.49 5.05 12.79
N THR A 178 12.80 6.18 12.82
CA THR A 178 12.65 7.02 14.02
C THR A 178 11.77 6.32 15.05
N ASN A 179 10.65 5.72 14.63
CA ASN A 179 9.85 4.88 15.53
C ASN A 179 10.65 3.69 16.04
N ALA A 180 11.40 2.98 15.20
CA ALA A 180 12.24 1.87 15.67
C ALA A 180 13.25 2.28 16.76
N LYS A 181 13.79 3.52 16.70
CA LYS A 181 14.63 4.09 17.76
C LYS A 181 13.86 4.44 19.03
N ASP A 182 12.61 4.88 18.92
CA ASP A 182 11.75 5.15 20.08
C ASP A 182 11.19 3.85 20.69
N THR A 183 10.90 2.82 19.87
CA THR A 183 10.58 1.46 20.34
C THR A 183 11.79 0.79 20.97
N GLN A 184 13.02 1.16 20.61
CA GLN A 184 14.24 0.72 21.34
C GLN A 184 14.32 1.28 22.78
N LYS A 185 13.56 2.32 23.14
CA LYS A 185 13.40 2.71 24.56
C LYS A 185 12.53 1.74 25.38
N THR A 186 12.10 0.62 24.79
CA THR A 186 11.51 -0.49 25.56
C THR A 186 12.56 -1.38 26.23
N GLU A 187 13.84 -1.15 26.01
CA GLU A 187 14.91 -1.82 26.76
C GLU A 187 15.53 -0.85 27.77
N LYS A 188 15.35 -1.16 29.06
CA LYS A 188 15.96 -0.43 30.18
C LYS A 188 17.05 -1.28 30.81
N ALA A 189 18.28 -0.81 30.73
CA ALA A 189 19.41 -1.45 31.41
C ALA A 189 19.49 -0.97 32.87
N TYR A 190 19.69 -1.92 33.79
CA TYR A 190 19.90 -1.69 35.22
C TYR A 190 21.33 -2.09 35.59
N GLY A 191 22.31 -1.33 35.10
CA GLY A 191 23.74 -1.59 35.28
C GLY A 191 24.32 -2.66 34.35
N GLU A 192 25.57 -3.07 34.60
CA GLU A 192 26.27 -4.09 33.82
C GLU A 192 25.78 -5.50 34.17
N GLY A 193 24.68 -5.96 33.57
CA GLY A 193 24.25 -7.36 33.72
C GLY A 193 22.74 -7.57 33.82
N VAL A 194 21.95 -6.51 33.92
CA VAL A 194 20.48 -6.61 33.99
C VAL A 194 19.85 -5.75 32.90
N VAL A 195 19.02 -6.36 32.06
CA VAL A 195 18.25 -5.67 31.02
C VAL A 195 16.78 -6.04 31.15
N ALA A 196 15.92 -5.03 31.24
CA ALA A 196 14.47 -5.20 31.19
C ALA A 196 13.96 -4.85 29.80
N LYS A 197 13.19 -5.74 29.19
CA LYS A 197 12.49 -5.52 27.93
C LYS A 197 11.00 -5.46 28.17
N TYR A 198 10.38 -4.35 27.78
CA TYR A 198 8.95 -4.09 27.93
C TYR A 198 8.25 -4.34 26.59
N SER A 199 7.38 -5.36 26.53
CA SER A 199 6.65 -5.72 25.30
C SER A 199 5.17 -5.86 25.57
N GLY A 200 4.40 -4.81 25.28
CA GLY A 200 2.96 -4.77 25.56
C GLY A 200 2.68 -4.93 27.06
N ASN A 201 1.91 -5.96 27.43
CA ASN A 201 1.58 -6.27 28.84
C ASN A 201 2.62 -7.15 29.54
N TYR A 202 3.71 -7.50 28.87
CA TYR A 202 4.73 -8.41 29.39
C TYR A 202 6.05 -7.69 29.61
N VAL A 203 6.75 -8.07 30.67
CA VAL A 203 8.10 -7.61 30.98
C VAL A 203 9.01 -8.82 31.06
N THR A 204 10.11 -8.81 30.31
CA THR A 204 11.17 -9.82 30.38
C THR A 204 12.40 -9.21 31.00
N LEU A 205 12.84 -9.74 32.14
CA LEU A 205 14.09 -9.38 32.79
C LEU A 205 15.17 -10.43 32.44
N LYS A 206 16.28 -9.97 31.88
CA LYS A 206 17.44 -10.82 31.59
C LYS A 206 18.58 -10.48 32.53
N PHE A 207 19.06 -11.50 33.23
CA PHE A 207 20.13 -11.41 34.22
C PHE A 207 21.36 -12.19 33.74
N ASP A 208 22.54 -11.56 33.78
CA ASP A 208 23.81 -12.25 33.62
C ASP A 208 24.39 -12.57 35.00
N ASN A 209 24.25 -13.83 35.44
CA ASN A 209 24.71 -14.29 36.76
C ASN A 209 26.21 -14.10 37.03
N ARG A 210 27.02 -13.81 36.00
CA ARG A 210 28.45 -13.50 36.16
C ARG A 210 28.71 -12.07 36.61
N LYS A 211 27.76 -11.16 36.42
CA LYS A 211 27.93 -9.71 36.61
C LYS A 211 27.02 -9.11 37.68
N ILE A 212 26.12 -9.92 38.24
CA ILE A 212 25.25 -9.51 39.34
C ILE A 212 25.72 -10.11 40.66
N PRO A 213 25.46 -9.44 41.81
CA PRO A 213 25.72 -10.03 43.12
C PRO A 213 24.91 -11.31 43.33
N SER A 214 25.52 -12.33 43.94
CA SER A 214 24.87 -13.61 44.25
C SER A 214 23.64 -13.49 45.15
N SER A 215 23.54 -12.41 45.94
CA SER A 215 22.39 -12.11 46.80
C SER A 215 21.23 -11.40 46.10
N LEU A 216 21.38 -10.96 44.84
CA LEU A 216 20.36 -10.19 44.15
C LEU A 216 19.18 -11.06 43.70
N MET A 217 19.45 -12.25 43.15
CA MET A 217 18.38 -13.16 42.71
C MET A 217 17.51 -13.62 43.88
N GLN A 218 18.14 -13.94 45.02
CA GLN A 218 17.43 -14.35 46.23
C GLN A 218 16.46 -13.25 46.73
N LYS A 219 16.89 -11.98 46.73
CA LYS A 219 16.01 -10.86 47.09
C LYS A 219 14.85 -10.64 46.13
N ILE A 220 15.05 -10.93 44.84
CA ILE A 220 13.99 -10.81 43.83
C ILE A 220 12.97 -11.94 44.02
N GLU A 221 13.44 -13.16 44.28
CA GLU A 221 12.57 -14.32 44.58
C GLU A 221 11.76 -14.08 45.86
N GLU A 222 12.39 -13.65 46.95
CA GLU A 222 11.70 -13.31 48.21
C GLU A 222 10.64 -12.21 48.01
N LEU A 223 10.95 -11.18 47.20
CA LEU A 223 9.99 -10.11 46.89
C LEU A 223 8.79 -10.65 46.11
N LEU A 224 9.04 -11.47 45.08
CA LEU A 224 7.98 -12.06 44.26
C LEU A 224 7.08 -12.98 45.08
N GLU A 225 7.65 -13.82 45.95
CA GLU A 225 6.88 -14.68 46.87
C GLU A 225 6.03 -13.84 47.82
N SER A 226 6.62 -12.82 48.47
CA SER A 226 5.91 -11.99 49.47
C SER A 226 4.72 -11.20 48.93
N GLU A 227 4.75 -10.83 47.65
CA GLU A 227 3.70 -10.03 46.99
C GLU A 227 2.70 -10.89 46.22
N LEU A 228 3.07 -12.10 45.80
CA LEU A 228 2.21 -12.98 45.00
C LEU A 228 1.55 -14.11 45.80
N GLU A 229 2.09 -14.49 46.97
CA GLU A 229 1.49 -15.52 47.85
C GLU A 229 0.43 -14.98 48.81
N LYS A 230 0.18 -13.66 48.86
CA LYS A 230 -0.91 -13.06 49.67
C LYS A 230 -2.31 -13.23 49.06
N LYS A 231 -2.60 -14.37 48.42
CA LYS A 231 -3.93 -14.70 47.90
C LYS A 231 -4.61 -15.79 48.70
#